data_AF-A0A198G596-F1
#
_entry.id   AF-A0A198G596-F1
#
_cell.length_a   1.000
_cell.length_b   1.000
_cell.length_c   1.000
_cell.angle_alpha   90.00
_cell.angle_beta   90.00
_cell.angle_gamma   90.00
#
_symmetry.space_group_name_H-M   'P 1'
#
loop_
_entity.id
_entity.type
_entity.pdbx_description
1 polymer ?
#
loop_
_entity_poly.entity_id
_entity_poly.type
_entity_poly.pdbx_seq_one_letter_code
_entity_poly.pdbx_strand_id
1 'polypeptide(L)'
;MRLLANQYALIKTIAKRQQRIERQEQHYNLLLIEANNKKNELQQLALALTNEIPNYEKAGVYHFYSLQTRRRKQAVIISSLNICQAQIKEVDNKLKELNTQKTELIQLKLEAIKKQKKIQRYFERKNFEKQLYLDRLEQNEIQEMALYEQSNT
;
A
#
# COMPACT_ATOMS: atom_id res chain seq x y z
N MET A 1 24.36 30.08 8.84
CA MET A 1 23.02 29.43 8.79
C MET A 1 23.04 27.99 8.21
N ARG A 2 24.01 27.11 8.57
CA ARG A 2 24.09 25.74 8.00
C ARG A 2 23.05 24.74 8.57
N LEU A 3 22.59 24.95 9.80
CA LEU A 3 21.64 24.05 10.48
C LEU A 3 20.28 23.99 9.79
N LEU A 4 19.74 25.12 9.32
CA LEU A 4 18.45 25.19 8.62
C LEU A 4 18.49 24.41 7.29
N ALA A 5 19.54 24.58 6.49
CA ALA A 5 19.69 23.87 5.22
C ALA A 5 19.71 22.33 5.40
N ASN A 6 20.39 21.85 6.44
CA ASN A 6 20.44 20.42 6.77
C ASN A 6 19.08 19.89 7.26
N GLN A 7 18.31 20.69 8.01
CA GLN A 7 16.95 20.35 8.44
C GLN A 7 15.99 20.24 7.25
N TYR A 8 16.03 21.20 6.33
CA TYR A 8 15.23 21.16 5.10
C TYR A 8 15.60 19.97 4.20
N ALA A 9 16.89 19.64 4.10
CA ALA A 9 17.34 18.45 3.37
C ALA A 9 16.78 17.16 3.97
N LEU A 10 16.80 17.02 5.31
CA LEU A 10 16.21 15.88 6.02
C LEU A 10 14.69 15.77 5.85
N ILE A 11 13.96 16.89 5.91
CA ILE A 11 12.51 16.90 5.69
C ILE A 11 12.20 16.47 4.24
N LYS A 12 12.95 16.97 3.27
CA LYS A 12 12.78 16.64 1.84
C LYS A 12 13.08 15.17 1.55
N THR A 13 14.08 14.57 2.18
CA THR A 13 14.38 13.13 2.00
C THR A 13 13.29 12.25 2.62
N ILE A 14 12.74 12.63 3.77
CA ILE A 14 11.60 11.93 4.38
C ILE A 14 10.36 12.03 3.50
N ALA A 15 10.04 13.22 2.99
CA ALA A 15 8.90 13.43 2.09
C ALA A 15 9.02 12.59 0.81
N LYS A 16 10.21 12.53 0.19
CA LYS A 16 10.47 11.65 -0.96
C LYS A 16 10.27 10.18 -0.63
N ARG A 17 10.67 9.74 0.57
CA ARG A 17 10.46 8.35 1.03
C ARG A 17 8.98 8.05 1.22
N GLN A 18 8.21 8.97 1.79
CA GLN A 18 6.76 8.83 1.92
C GLN A 18 6.06 8.74 0.57
N GLN A 19 6.42 9.60 -0.37
CA GLN A 19 5.87 9.55 -1.72
C GLN A 19 6.16 8.22 -2.44
N ARG A 20 7.35 7.63 -2.21
CA ARG A 20 7.68 6.29 -2.74
C ARG A 20 6.79 5.21 -2.15
N ILE A 21 6.59 5.25 -0.84
CA ILE A 21 5.71 4.31 -0.11
C ILE A 21 4.27 4.44 -0.62
N GLU A 22 3.76 5.65 -0.83
CA GLU A 22 2.40 5.89 -1.36
C GLU A 22 2.23 5.33 -2.78
N ARG A 23 3.21 5.52 -3.67
CA ARG A 23 3.18 4.91 -5.01
C ARG A 23 3.14 3.39 -4.94
N GLN A 24 3.89 2.79 -4.01
CA GLN A 24 3.88 1.36 -3.80
C GLN A 24 2.52 0.89 -3.24
N GLU A 25 1.91 1.61 -2.30
CA GLU A 25 0.55 1.32 -1.82
C GLU A 25 -0.48 1.33 -2.95
N GLN A 26 -0.42 2.35 -3.82
CA GLN A 26 -1.29 2.44 -5.00
C GLN A 26 -1.08 1.25 -5.94
N HIS A 27 0.18 0.88 -6.20
CA HIS A 27 0.49 -0.27 -7.03
C HIS A 27 -0.06 -1.58 -6.44
N TYR A 28 0.11 -1.82 -5.14
CA TYR A 28 -0.47 -2.99 -4.48
C TYR A 28 -2.00 -2.99 -4.52
N ASN A 29 -2.65 -1.83 -4.40
CA ASN A 29 -4.10 -1.73 -4.55
C ASN A 29 -4.57 -2.15 -5.95
N LEU A 30 -3.86 -1.73 -7.00
CA LEU A 30 -4.16 -2.14 -8.37
C LEU A 30 -4.00 -3.66 -8.55
N LEU A 31 -2.89 -4.23 -8.07
CA LEU A 31 -2.64 -5.67 -8.14
C LEU A 31 -3.72 -6.48 -7.40
N LEU A 32 -4.20 -5.99 -6.25
CA LEU A 32 -5.29 -6.63 -5.51
C LEU A 32 -6.61 -6.57 -6.28
N ILE A 33 -6.91 -5.46 -6.95
CA ILE A 33 -8.11 -5.32 -7.78
C ILE A 33 -8.04 -6.30 -8.96
N GLU A 34 -6.92 -6.33 -9.68
CA GLU A 34 -6.71 -7.25 -10.80
C GLU A 34 -6.83 -8.71 -10.39
N ALA A 35 -6.22 -9.10 -9.26
CA ALA A 35 -6.29 -10.46 -8.74
C ALA A 35 -7.73 -10.84 -8.31
N ASN A 36 -8.47 -9.92 -7.70
CA ASN A 36 -9.88 -10.15 -7.35
C ASN A 36 -10.77 -10.28 -8.59
N ASN A 37 -10.56 -9.45 -9.62
CA ASN A 37 -11.29 -9.56 -10.88
C ASN A 37 -11.04 -10.91 -11.53
N LYS A 38 -9.78 -11.33 -11.62
CA LYS A 38 -9.41 -12.66 -12.16
C LYS A 38 -10.04 -13.80 -11.37
N LYS A 39 -10.10 -13.68 -10.03
CA LYS A 39 -10.80 -14.67 -9.19
C LYS A 39 -12.28 -14.73 -9.53
N ASN A 40 -12.95 -13.59 -9.66
CA ASN A 40 -14.37 -13.53 -9.98
C ASN A 40 -14.68 -14.14 -11.36
N GLU A 41 -13.85 -13.84 -12.37
CA GLU A 41 -13.97 -14.43 -13.71
C GLU A 41 -13.84 -15.96 -13.66
N LEU A 42 -12.83 -16.47 -12.95
CA LEU A 42 -12.65 -17.92 -12.78
C LEU A 42 -13.81 -18.57 -12.02
N GLN A 43 -14.38 -17.88 -11.03
CA GLN A 43 -15.55 -18.38 -10.31
C GLN A 43 -16.80 -18.42 -11.20
N GLN A 44 -17.03 -17.40 -12.03
CA GLN A 44 -18.13 -17.40 -13.00
C GLN A 44 -17.97 -18.53 -14.02
N LEU A 45 -16.76 -18.74 -14.52
CA LEU A 45 -16.46 -19.82 -15.44
C LEU A 45 -16.64 -21.19 -14.78
N ALA A 46 -16.18 -21.38 -13.54
CA ALA A 46 -16.40 -22.61 -12.80
C ALA A 46 -17.90 -22.88 -12.58
N LEU A 47 -18.70 -21.85 -12.27
CA LEU A 47 -20.15 -21.97 -12.15
C LEU A 47 -20.82 -22.37 -13.47
N ALA A 48 -20.40 -21.77 -14.58
CA ALA A 48 -20.89 -22.16 -15.91
C ALA A 48 -20.58 -23.64 -16.20
N LEU A 49 -19.35 -24.09 -15.97
CA LEU A 49 -18.95 -25.49 -16.14
C LEU A 49 -19.75 -26.44 -15.22
N THR A 50 -20.00 -26.05 -13.96
CA THR A 50 -20.84 -26.87 -13.06
C THR A 50 -22.27 -27.03 -13.56
N ASN A 51 -22.85 -25.97 -14.15
CA ASN A 51 -24.20 -26.00 -14.68
C ASN A 51 -24.30 -26.81 -15.99
N GLU A 52 -23.19 -26.99 -16.71
CA GLU A 52 -23.15 -27.82 -17.92
C GLU A 52 -23.11 -29.32 -17.62
N ILE A 53 -22.55 -29.75 -16.48
CA ILE A 53 -22.41 -31.18 -16.13
C ILE A 53 -23.76 -31.94 -16.17
N PRO A 54 -24.85 -31.45 -15.55
CA PRO A 54 -26.16 -32.13 -15.57
C PRO A 54 -26.74 -32.33 -16.97
N ASN A 55 -26.36 -31.50 -17.96
CA ASN A 55 -26.86 -31.64 -19.34
C ASN A 55 -26.32 -32.92 -20.01
N TYR A 56 -25.17 -33.42 -19.56
CA TYR A 56 -24.59 -34.68 -20.03
C TYR A 56 -25.09 -35.89 -19.23
N GLU A 57 -25.65 -35.68 -18.05
CA GLU A 57 -26.19 -36.73 -17.17
C GLU A 57 -27.66 -37.10 -17.48
N LYS A 58 -28.44 -36.18 -18.05
CA LYS A 58 -29.85 -36.44 -18.40
C LYS A 58 -29.96 -37.58 -19.44
N ALA A 59 -30.47 -38.70 -18.97
CA ALA A 59 -30.69 -39.92 -19.73
C ALA A 59 -31.81 -39.72 -20.77
N GLY A 60 -31.46 -39.86 -22.04
CA GLY A 60 -32.40 -40.18 -23.10
C GLY A 60 -32.00 -41.52 -23.72
N VAL A 61 -32.93 -42.18 -24.40
CA VAL A 61 -32.68 -43.45 -25.08
C VAL A 61 -31.73 -43.19 -26.26
N TYR A 62 -30.44 -43.44 -26.08
CA TYR A 62 -29.39 -43.10 -27.04
C TYR A 62 -28.55 -44.32 -27.42
N HIS A 63 -28.09 -44.35 -28.67
CA HIS A 63 -27.17 -45.35 -29.21
C HIS A 63 -25.80 -45.34 -28.48
N PHE A 64 -25.10 -46.47 -28.43
CA PHE A 64 -23.82 -46.60 -27.70
C PHE A 64 -22.76 -45.53 -28.06
N TYR A 65 -22.67 -45.17 -29.35
CA TYR A 65 -21.76 -44.13 -29.84
C TYR A 65 -22.08 -42.72 -29.31
N SER A 66 -23.35 -42.37 -29.14
CA SER A 66 -23.75 -41.06 -28.60
C SER A 66 -23.59 -40.99 -27.07
N LEU A 67 -23.67 -42.12 -26.38
CA LEU A 67 -23.32 -42.21 -24.95
C LEU A 67 -21.82 -41.97 -24.72
N GLN A 68 -20.96 -42.58 -25.53
CA GLN A 68 -19.51 -42.47 -25.33
C GLN A 68 -18.94 -41.09 -25.69
N THR A 69 -19.53 -40.43 -26.69
CA THR A 69 -19.18 -39.03 -27.02
C THR A 69 -19.61 -38.06 -25.92
N ARG A 70 -20.77 -38.28 -25.26
CA ARG A 70 -21.19 -37.50 -24.07
C ARG A 70 -20.24 -37.69 -22.89
N ARG A 71 -19.87 -38.93 -22.56
CA ARG A 71 -18.92 -39.22 -21.49
C ARG A 71 -17.56 -38.54 -21.70
N ARG A 72 -17.07 -38.53 -22.95
CA ARG A 72 -15.85 -37.78 -23.30
C ARG A 72 -16.01 -36.28 -23.07
N LYS A 73 -17.12 -35.68 -23.52
CA LYS A 73 -17.39 -34.25 -23.28
C LYS A 73 -17.53 -33.92 -21.79
N GLN A 74 -18.21 -34.77 -21.03
CA GLN A 74 -18.34 -34.63 -19.58
C GLN A 74 -16.96 -34.70 -18.89
N ALA A 75 -16.11 -35.66 -19.26
CA ALA A 75 -14.75 -35.77 -18.72
C ALA A 75 -13.90 -34.53 -19.03
N VAL A 76 -14.03 -33.97 -20.25
CA VAL A 76 -13.38 -32.69 -20.61
C VAL A 76 -13.85 -31.56 -19.70
N ILE A 77 -15.16 -31.40 -19.50
CA ILE A 77 -15.73 -30.35 -18.65
C ILE A 77 -15.27 -30.49 -17.19
N ILE A 78 -15.28 -31.72 -16.65
CA ILE A 78 -14.78 -31.99 -15.29
C ILE A 78 -13.29 -31.65 -15.19
N SER A 79 -12.49 -32.00 -16.20
CA SER A 79 -11.07 -31.66 -16.23
C SER A 79 -10.85 -30.15 -16.24
N SER A 80 -11.61 -29.41 -17.05
CA SER A 80 -11.57 -27.95 -17.11
C SER A 80 -11.97 -27.33 -15.78
N LEU A 81 -13.01 -27.86 -15.12
CA LEU A 81 -13.45 -27.41 -13.81
C LEU A 81 -12.37 -27.60 -12.75
N ASN A 82 -11.69 -28.76 -12.74
CA ASN A 82 -10.58 -29.02 -11.81
C ASN A 82 -9.42 -28.03 -12.03
N ILE A 83 -9.10 -27.72 -13.29
CA ILE A 83 -8.09 -26.70 -13.62
C ILE A 83 -8.51 -25.33 -13.07
N CYS A 84 -9.77 -24.92 -13.27
CA CYS A 84 -10.27 -23.66 -12.76
C CYS A 84 -10.24 -23.59 -11.23
N GLN A 85 -10.61 -24.68 -10.55
CA GLN A 85 -10.51 -24.76 -9.09
C GLN A 85 -9.07 -24.65 -8.59
N ALA A 86 -8.11 -25.28 -9.28
CA ALA A 86 -6.69 -25.13 -8.97
C ALA A 86 -6.22 -23.68 -9.15
N GLN A 87 -6.58 -23.04 -10.27
CA GLN A 87 -6.24 -21.64 -10.54
C GLN A 87 -6.88 -20.68 -9.52
N ILE A 88 -8.11 -20.93 -9.07
CA ILE A 88 -8.73 -20.13 -7.99
C ILE A 88 -7.91 -20.22 -6.71
N LYS A 89 -7.46 -21.41 -6.32
CA LYS A 89 -6.60 -21.61 -5.13
C LYS A 89 -5.26 -20.89 -5.26
N GLU A 90 -4.65 -20.92 -6.43
CA GLU A 90 -3.41 -20.17 -6.70
C GLU A 90 -3.62 -18.67 -6.56
N VAL A 91 -4.70 -18.13 -7.13
CA VAL A 91 -5.06 -16.71 -7.01
C VAL A 91 -5.34 -16.34 -5.55
N ASP A 92 -6.01 -17.22 -4.78
CA ASP A 92 -6.25 -17.00 -3.36
C ASP A 92 -4.96 -16.95 -2.53
N ASN A 93 -3.99 -17.82 -2.84
CA ASN A 93 -2.68 -17.77 -2.18
C ASN A 93 -1.95 -16.47 -2.51
N LYS A 94 -1.97 -16.06 -3.79
CA LYS A 94 -1.36 -14.79 -4.22
C LYS A 94 -2.04 -13.57 -3.59
N LEU A 95 -3.36 -13.59 -3.43
CA LEU A 95 -4.10 -12.56 -2.70
C LEU A 95 -3.68 -12.48 -1.22
N LYS A 96 -3.44 -13.62 -0.56
CA LYS A 96 -2.93 -13.64 0.82
C LYS A 96 -1.54 -13.01 0.90
N GLU A 97 -0.63 -13.38 0.00
CA GLU A 97 0.72 -12.81 -0.08
C GLU A 97 0.71 -11.30 -0.34
N LEU A 98 -0.11 -10.83 -1.28
CA LEU A 98 -0.24 -9.39 -1.55
C LEU A 98 -0.80 -8.62 -0.35
N ASN A 99 -1.73 -9.22 0.40
CA ASN A 99 -2.28 -8.62 1.61
C ASN A 99 -1.24 -8.54 2.73
N THR A 100 -0.40 -9.57 2.93
CA THR A 100 0.68 -9.51 3.93
C THR A 100 1.74 -8.48 3.57
N GLN A 101 2.14 -8.41 2.30
CA GLN A 101 3.08 -7.38 1.83
C GLN A 101 2.51 -5.96 2.02
N LYS A 102 1.21 -5.78 1.77
CA LYS A 102 0.53 -4.50 1.99
C LYS A 102 0.50 -4.10 3.47
N THR A 103 0.24 -5.04 4.39
CA THR A 103 0.21 -4.73 5.83
C THR A 103 1.59 -4.37 6.36
N GLU A 104 2.64 -5.08 5.92
CA GLU A 104 4.05 -4.73 6.22
C GLU A 104 4.39 -3.31 5.75
N LEU A 105 3.97 -2.96 4.55
CA LEU A 105 4.23 -1.63 3.98
C LEU A 105 3.52 -0.52 4.77
N ILE A 106 2.28 -0.76 5.21
CA ILE A 106 1.54 0.16 6.09
C ILE A 106 2.28 0.36 7.42
N GLN A 107 2.82 -0.70 8.01
CA GLN A 107 3.61 -0.60 9.25
C GLN A 107 4.87 0.24 9.04
N LEU A 108 5.62 -0.01 7.96
CA LEU A 108 6.80 0.79 7.60
C LEU A 108 6.46 2.28 7.38
N LYS A 109 5.30 2.57 6.78
CA LYS A 109 4.79 3.93 6.63
C LYS A 109 4.56 4.60 7.98
N LEU A 110 3.88 3.92 8.90
CA LEU A 110 3.59 4.45 10.24
C LEU A 110 4.87 4.73 11.04
N GLU A 111 5.85 3.83 10.98
CA GLU A 111 7.15 4.05 11.61
C GLU A 111 7.89 5.25 11.03
N ALA A 112 7.89 5.40 9.71
CA ALA A 112 8.49 6.55 9.04
C ALA A 112 7.83 7.88 9.46
N ILE A 113 6.50 7.91 9.56
CA ILE A 113 5.74 9.07 10.03
C ILE A 113 6.10 9.40 11.48
N LYS A 114 6.17 8.39 12.37
CA LYS A 114 6.57 8.60 13.77
C LYS A 114 7.97 9.21 13.87
N LYS A 115 8.93 8.69 13.11
CA LYS A 115 10.30 9.22 13.05
C LYS A 115 10.33 10.66 12.53
N GLN A 116 9.57 10.96 11.48
CA GLN A 116 9.44 12.33 10.96
C GLN A 116 8.93 13.31 12.01
N LYS A 117 7.80 12.98 12.66
CA LYS A 117 7.19 13.84 13.69
C LYS A 117 8.15 14.08 14.86
N LYS A 118 8.92 13.06 15.27
CA LYS A 118 9.93 13.19 16.33
C LYS A 118 11.03 14.19 15.94
N ILE A 119 11.52 14.10 14.70
CA ILE A 119 12.56 14.98 14.18
C ILE A 119 12.04 16.41 14.01
N GLN A 120 10.82 16.59 13.51
CA GLN A 120 10.17 17.91 13.38
C GLN A 120 10.06 18.61 14.74
N ARG A 121 9.50 17.94 15.76
CA ARG A 121 9.40 18.49 17.12
C ARG A 121 10.77 18.87 17.70
N TYR A 122 11.80 18.08 17.43
CA TYR A 122 13.15 18.39 17.88
C TYR A 122 13.68 19.67 17.23
N PHE A 123 13.50 19.84 15.93
CA PHE A 123 13.93 21.05 15.22
C PHE A 123 13.11 22.29 15.61
N GLU A 124 11.80 22.15 15.81
CA GLU A 124 10.95 23.21 16.32
C GLU A 124 11.44 23.72 17.68
N ARG A 125 11.72 22.81 18.62
CA ARG A 125 12.30 23.17 19.94
C ARG A 125 13.64 23.89 19.80
N LYS A 126 14.54 23.39 18.95
CA LYS A 126 15.86 24.00 18.76
C LYS A 126 15.79 25.37 18.10
N ASN A 127 14.83 25.59 17.19
CA ASN A 127 14.61 26.90 16.60
C ASN A 127 14.01 27.88 17.60
N PHE A 128 13.08 27.43 18.44
CA PHE A 128 12.51 28.24 19.52
C PHE A 128 13.58 28.66 20.55
N GLU A 129 14.40 27.72 21.03
CA GLU A 129 15.52 28.01 21.94
C GLU A 129 16.47 29.07 21.34
N LYS A 130 16.75 28.97 20.04
CA LYS A 130 17.60 29.92 19.34
C LYS A 130 16.96 31.31 19.22
N GLN A 131 15.67 31.38 18.88
CA GLN A 131 14.92 32.64 18.82
C GLN A 131 14.96 33.33 20.19
N LEU A 132 14.64 32.59 21.25
CA LEU A 132 14.64 33.11 22.61
C LEU A 132 16.01 33.62 23.06
N TYR A 133 17.11 33.01 22.59
CA TYR A 133 18.46 33.52 22.82
C TYR A 133 18.74 34.82 22.05
N LEU A 134 18.33 34.91 20.79
CA LEU A 134 18.48 36.13 19.99
C LEU A 134 17.67 37.29 20.58
N ASP A 135 16.41 37.04 20.97
CA ASP A 135 15.55 38.05 21.57
C ASP A 135 16.17 38.63 22.86
N ARG A 136 16.84 37.78 23.67
CA ARG A 136 17.57 38.23 24.87
C ARG A 136 18.79 39.07 24.52
N LEU A 137 19.54 38.71 23.48
CA LEU A 137 20.67 39.51 23.01
C LEU A 137 20.20 40.88 22.51
N GLU A 138 19.15 40.93 21.70
CA GLU A 138 18.57 42.19 21.22
C GLU A 138 18.10 43.06 22.39
N GLN A 139 17.44 42.49 23.40
CA GLN A 139 17.06 43.22 24.61
C GLN A 139 18.27 43.77 25.38
N ASN A 140 19.34 42.99 25.51
CA ASN A 140 20.57 43.45 26.16
C ASN A 140 21.23 44.59 25.37
N GLU A 141 21.31 44.47 24.05
CA GLU A 141 21.85 45.53 23.17
C GLU A 141 21.04 46.83 23.31
N ILE A 142 19.70 46.74 23.34
CA ILE A 142 18.82 47.90 23.56
C ILE A 142 19.08 48.53 24.93
N GLN A 143 19.24 47.73 25.99
CA GLN A 143 19.53 48.22 27.34
C GLN A 143 20.90 48.90 27.43
N GLU A 144 21.93 48.31 26.82
CA GLU A 144 23.25 48.91 26.76
C GLU A 144 23.22 50.25 26.01
N MET A 145 22.58 50.33 24.84
CA MET A 145 22.44 51.59 24.11
C MET A 145 21.70 52.66 24.91
N ALA A 146 20.61 52.30 25.61
CA ALA A 146 19.87 53.23 26.47
C ALA A 146 20.73 53.77 27.64
N LEU A 147 21.58 52.92 28.24
CA LEU A 147 22.52 53.34 29.28
C LEU A 147 23.62 54.25 28.74
N TYR A 148 24.14 53.97 27.54
CA TYR A 148 25.13 54.82 26.88
C TYR A 148 24.57 56.20 26.54
N GLU A 149 23.33 56.30 26.07
CA GLU A 149 22.65 57.58 25.84
C GLU A 149 22.49 58.38 27.14
N GLN A 150 22.08 57.73 28.24
CA GLN A 150 21.94 58.38 29.56
C GLN A 150 23.27 58.85 30.16
N SER A 151 24.37 58.16 29.86
CA SER A 151 25.71 58.53 30.36
C SER A 151 26.40 59.64 29.55
N ASN A 152 25.88 59.97 28.36
CA ASN A 152 26.43 60.99 27.46
C ASN A 152 25.62 62.31 27.46
N THR A 153 24.56 62.40 28.26
CA THR A 153 23.80 63.63 28.58
C THR A 153 24.14 64.13 29.97
#